data_AF-A0AAN6U212-F1
#
_entry.id   AF-A0AAN6U212-F1
#
_cell.length_a   1.000
_cell.length_b   1.000
_cell.length_c   1.000
_cell.angle_alpha   90.00
_cell.angle_beta   90.00
_cell.angle_gamma   90.00
#
_symmetry.space_group_name_H-M   'P 1'
#
loop_
_entity.id
_entity.type
_entity.pdbx_description
1 polymer ?
#
loop_
_entity_poly.entity_id
_entity_poly.type
_entity_poly.pdbx_seq_one_letter_code
_entity_poly.pdbx_strand_id
1 'polypeptide(L)'
;MGFQHACSKKATADEIQANMILQRIKELGLAEHDYFYGDHFLSNVGLIEKTCLFKLCQAMPKGAHLHIHFNANLAPNFLLDIAKEMPNMYIWSSEALTDKAAFAKCRIKFSILGPNEFKAKNPAGAARLFHSQYKAYPQQDKGCGWMLFLDFMAQFPDFAKQLKNVDLNVNRWLQNKLVFHEEETHNSLQTSDGAWKKFNARTQMIKELFNYKKAYVRYTQACLEEFARDNIQYAEIRPNFMFTNQVWEDDGSARLDNEAIVKLIISEYEAFQKKHGEKVFKGLKIIYCTPRSFEKDKVKEALNECLNFKMKFPEYIAVNISFLFHCGETLDKGTETDGNLFDGLLLVAKRIGHGFALAWHPLVMQEMKRKGVRVELTDNSTPFRSTLSHDFYQIMAGKRDMTLFGFRQLIEWSITHSCMDDTKKKKVYRELEAIWVDFVTKVKDGAFGGRAAGPSSSPVPVVAEPLLVVVVPPMAASSSNLRLLVLVLVLGFGLLPVGLLRMLPQVTPRRARPPVVQLVLQVALGLAAGRLVRTAPPKAGVVVVLGLRLVALLLRPTASSLKMEQESGLLGMSDLEARVALMETLNKERG
;
A
#
# COMPACT_ATOMS: atom_id res chain seq x y z
N MET A 1 -4.44 23.06 -6.71
CA MET A 1 -5.71 23.46 -7.34
C MET A 1 -5.84 23.00 -8.81
N GLY A 2 -4.79 23.02 -9.64
CA GLY A 2 -4.91 22.70 -11.08
C GLY A 2 -5.48 21.32 -11.44
N PHE A 3 -5.09 20.24 -10.73
CA PHE A 3 -5.57 18.87 -11.02
C PHE A 3 -7.09 18.74 -10.83
N GLN A 4 -7.62 19.12 -9.68
CA GLN A 4 -9.06 19.03 -9.38
C GLN A 4 -9.89 19.88 -10.33
N HIS A 5 -9.42 21.10 -10.60
CA HIS A 5 -10.08 21.98 -11.56
C HIS A 5 -10.14 21.33 -12.95
N ALA A 6 -9.03 20.75 -13.43
CA ALA A 6 -9.00 20.05 -14.72
C ALA A 6 -9.99 18.88 -14.77
N CYS A 7 -10.06 18.06 -13.71
CA CYS A 7 -11.01 16.94 -13.63
C CYS A 7 -12.47 17.41 -13.62
N SER A 8 -12.78 18.54 -12.96
CA SER A 8 -14.16 19.04 -12.86
C SER A 8 -14.74 19.60 -14.17
N LYS A 9 -13.90 19.93 -15.17
CA LYS A 9 -14.36 20.55 -16.43
C LYS A 9 -15.33 19.70 -17.25
N LYS A 10 -15.29 18.37 -17.06
CA LYS A 10 -16.12 17.41 -17.78
C LYS A 10 -17.25 16.83 -16.92
N ALA A 11 -17.39 17.32 -15.69
CA ALA A 11 -18.36 16.80 -14.75
C ALA A 11 -19.79 17.08 -15.22
N THR A 12 -20.62 16.05 -15.20
CA THR A 12 -22.06 16.14 -15.40
C THR A 12 -22.75 16.76 -14.17
N ALA A 13 -23.98 17.25 -14.34
CA ALA A 13 -24.78 17.75 -13.22
C ALA A 13 -24.95 16.70 -12.11
N ASP A 14 -25.13 15.44 -12.51
CA ASP A 14 -25.28 14.31 -11.59
C ASP A 14 -24.00 14.03 -10.79
N GLU A 15 -22.84 14.08 -11.44
CA GLU A 15 -21.56 13.93 -10.74
C GLU A 15 -21.27 15.12 -9.80
N ILE A 16 -21.70 16.33 -10.17
CA ILE A 16 -21.61 17.51 -9.29
C ILE A 16 -22.45 17.29 -8.02
N GLN A 17 -23.68 16.81 -8.17
CA GLN A 17 -24.55 16.51 -7.03
C GLN A 17 -23.99 15.36 -6.16
N ALA A 18 -23.54 14.27 -6.78
CA ALA A 18 -22.90 13.17 -6.06
C ALA A 18 -21.61 13.62 -5.34
N ASN A 19 -20.83 14.53 -5.93
CA ASN A 19 -19.69 15.12 -5.27
C ASN A 19 -20.09 15.97 -4.07
N MET A 20 -21.16 16.75 -4.12
CA MET A 20 -21.66 17.50 -2.95
C MET A 20 -22.00 16.56 -1.79
N ILE A 21 -22.67 15.44 -2.09
CA ILE A 21 -22.99 14.40 -1.10
C ILE A 21 -21.70 13.80 -0.53
N LEU A 22 -20.72 13.46 -1.37
CA LEU A 22 -19.42 12.97 -0.91
C LEU A 22 -18.71 13.97 0.01
N GLN A 23 -18.65 15.25 -0.36
CA GLN A 23 -18.03 16.27 0.49
C GLN A 23 -18.77 16.39 1.82
N ARG A 24 -20.11 16.33 1.80
CA ARG A 24 -20.92 16.35 3.02
C ARG A 24 -20.64 15.14 3.92
N ILE A 25 -20.50 13.94 3.35
CA ILE A 25 -20.12 12.73 4.09
C ILE A 25 -18.74 12.91 4.74
N LYS A 26 -17.77 13.48 4.03
CA LYS A 26 -16.43 13.78 4.55
C LYS A 26 -16.48 14.80 5.70
N GLU A 27 -17.32 15.82 5.59
CA GLU A 27 -17.52 16.83 6.65
C GLU A 27 -18.21 16.25 7.89
N LEU A 28 -19.28 15.47 7.72
CA LEU A 28 -20.02 14.87 8.84
C LEU A 28 -19.18 13.82 9.57
N GLY A 29 -18.43 13.00 8.83
CA GLY A 29 -17.53 12.02 9.43
C GLY A 29 -16.44 12.62 10.32
N LEU A 30 -16.13 13.91 10.15
CA LEU A 30 -15.24 14.68 11.04
C LEU A 30 -15.95 15.21 12.29
N ALA A 31 -17.25 15.45 12.22
CA ALA A 31 -18.03 16.10 13.28
C ALA A 31 -18.64 15.10 14.28
N GLU A 32 -18.89 13.86 13.85
CA GLU A 32 -19.61 12.85 14.65
C GLU A 32 -18.72 11.92 15.48
N HIS A 33 -17.39 12.01 15.40
CA HIS A 33 -16.49 11.03 16.02
C HIS A 33 -15.33 11.64 16.83
N ASP A 34 -14.93 10.94 17.90
CA ASP A 34 -13.68 11.12 18.67
C ASP A 34 -12.40 10.81 17.85
N TYR A 35 -12.47 10.82 16.50
CA TYR A 35 -11.45 10.30 15.58
C TYR A 35 -10.82 11.41 14.73
N PHE A 36 -9.51 11.30 14.51
CA PHE A 36 -8.76 12.16 13.60
C PHE A 36 -8.17 11.32 12.45
N TYR A 37 -8.27 11.79 11.20
CA TYR A 37 -7.74 11.06 10.03
C TYR A 37 -6.22 10.79 10.08
N GLY A 38 -5.49 11.47 10.97
CA GLY A 38 -4.07 11.20 11.23
C GLY A 38 -3.82 10.07 12.24
N ASP A 39 -4.86 9.49 12.82
CA ASP A 39 -4.73 8.37 13.74
C ASP A 39 -4.28 7.10 13.00
N HIS A 40 -3.71 6.18 13.76
CA HIS A 40 -3.17 4.95 13.23
C HIS A 40 -4.25 4.03 12.62
N PHE A 41 -3.97 3.48 11.42
CA PHE A 41 -4.91 2.64 10.68
C PHE A 41 -5.37 1.42 11.47
N LEU A 42 -4.44 0.70 12.09
CA LEU A 42 -4.72 -0.56 12.79
C LEU A 42 -5.61 -0.38 14.02
N SER A 43 -5.58 0.79 14.65
CA SER A 43 -6.43 1.15 15.78
C SER A 43 -7.87 1.44 15.34
N ASN A 44 -8.03 1.87 14.08
CA ASN A 44 -9.28 2.42 13.57
C ASN A 44 -9.97 1.58 12.51
N VAL A 45 -9.35 0.51 11.99
CA VAL A 45 -9.92 -0.31 10.90
C VAL A 45 -11.37 -0.74 11.18
N GLY A 46 -11.68 -1.21 12.40
CA GLY A 46 -13.04 -1.62 12.78
C GLY A 46 -14.04 -0.45 12.94
N LEU A 47 -13.56 0.79 13.05
CA LEU A 47 -14.39 2.00 13.00
C LEU A 47 -14.58 2.46 11.55
N ILE A 48 -13.51 2.47 10.76
CA ILE A 48 -13.51 2.80 9.32
C ILE A 48 -14.60 2.00 8.61
N GLU A 49 -14.64 0.69 8.85
CA GLU A 49 -15.61 -0.24 8.23
C GLU A 49 -17.07 0.10 8.53
N LYS A 50 -17.36 0.85 9.60
CA LYS A 50 -18.72 1.27 9.98
C LYS A 50 -19.15 2.57 9.31
N THR A 51 -18.20 3.34 8.78
CA THR A 51 -18.47 4.69 8.26
C THR A 51 -19.28 4.66 6.95
N CYS A 52 -20.08 5.71 6.74
CA CYS A 52 -20.77 5.94 5.47
C CYS A 52 -19.76 6.11 4.31
N LEU A 53 -18.62 6.75 4.58
CA LEU A 53 -17.54 6.95 3.61
C LEU A 53 -16.95 5.63 3.12
N PHE A 54 -16.71 4.66 4.02
CA PHE A 54 -16.18 3.35 3.62
C PHE A 54 -17.19 2.56 2.78
N LYS A 55 -18.48 2.58 3.13
CA LYS A 55 -19.53 1.96 2.30
C LYS A 55 -19.58 2.57 0.89
N LEU A 56 -19.41 3.89 0.78
CA LEU A 56 -19.28 4.57 -0.50
C LEU A 56 -18.05 4.08 -1.27
N CYS A 57 -16.89 3.93 -0.61
CA CYS A 57 -15.69 3.35 -1.23
C CYS A 57 -15.91 1.91 -1.72
N GLN A 58 -16.65 1.07 -0.97
CA GLN A 58 -17.02 -0.28 -1.40
C GLN A 58 -17.89 -0.27 -2.65
N ALA A 59 -18.88 0.62 -2.71
CA ALA A 59 -19.76 0.75 -3.87
C ALA A 59 -19.06 1.36 -5.10
N MET A 60 -18.04 2.19 -4.91
CA MET A 60 -17.33 2.88 -5.99
C MET A 60 -16.62 1.87 -6.93
N PRO A 61 -16.80 1.97 -8.26
CA PRO A 61 -16.00 1.18 -9.18
C PRO A 61 -14.55 1.66 -9.17
N LYS A 62 -13.60 0.73 -9.05
CA LYS A 62 -12.19 1.06 -8.82
C LYS A 62 -11.35 1.03 -10.09
N GLY A 63 -11.93 0.58 -11.21
CA GLY A 63 -11.21 0.40 -12.45
C GLY A 63 -10.27 -0.80 -12.35
N ALA A 64 -8.97 -0.55 -12.29
CA ALA A 64 -7.93 -1.55 -12.25
C ALA A 64 -7.13 -1.54 -10.95
N HIS A 65 -6.92 -2.72 -10.37
CA HIS A 65 -5.95 -2.91 -9.29
C HIS A 65 -4.61 -3.38 -9.88
N LEU A 66 -3.63 -2.47 -9.94
CA LEU A 66 -2.39 -2.66 -10.72
C LEU A 66 -1.19 -3.14 -9.90
N HIS A 67 -1.33 -3.23 -8.58
CA HIS A 67 -0.23 -3.54 -7.67
C HIS A 67 -0.71 -4.54 -6.61
N ILE A 68 -0.69 -5.83 -6.92
CA ILE A 68 -1.17 -6.89 -6.02
C ILE A 68 -0.09 -7.94 -5.83
N HIS A 69 0.34 -8.16 -4.59
CA HIS A 69 1.09 -9.37 -4.24
C HIS A 69 0.11 -10.54 -4.09
N PHE A 70 0.17 -11.49 -5.02
CA PHE A 70 -0.90 -12.47 -5.19
C PHE A 70 -1.18 -13.30 -3.94
N ASN A 71 -0.15 -13.65 -3.18
CA ASN A 71 -0.28 -14.46 -1.97
C ASN A 71 -0.73 -13.68 -0.72
N ALA A 72 -0.94 -12.36 -0.79
CA ALA A 72 -1.21 -11.50 0.37
C ALA A 72 -2.43 -10.58 0.18
N ASN A 73 -3.43 -11.03 -0.58
CA ASN A 73 -4.66 -10.30 -0.87
C ASN A 73 -5.87 -10.66 0.01
N LEU A 74 -5.99 -11.90 0.50
CA LEU A 74 -7.16 -12.37 1.25
C LEU A 74 -7.02 -12.23 2.78
N ALA A 75 -8.13 -12.41 3.49
CA ALA A 75 -8.14 -12.44 4.96
C ALA A 75 -7.17 -13.51 5.53
N PRO A 76 -6.46 -13.21 6.63
CA PRO A 76 -5.46 -14.10 7.22
C PRO A 76 -5.94 -15.53 7.53
N ASN A 77 -7.19 -15.67 7.96
CA ASN A 77 -7.74 -16.96 8.37
C ASN A 77 -8.00 -17.91 7.20
N PHE A 78 -8.18 -17.37 5.99
CA PHE A 78 -8.59 -18.15 4.83
C PHE A 78 -7.65 -19.33 4.57
N LEU A 79 -6.34 -19.09 4.60
CA LEU A 79 -5.35 -20.15 4.37
C LEU A 79 -5.16 -21.06 5.59
N LEU A 80 -5.33 -20.55 6.81
CA LEU A 80 -5.31 -21.36 8.02
C LEU A 80 -6.46 -22.37 8.05
N ASP A 81 -7.64 -21.98 7.56
CA ASP A 81 -8.80 -22.87 7.51
C ASP A 81 -8.58 -24.01 6.51
N ILE A 82 -8.00 -23.72 5.34
CA ILE A 82 -7.63 -24.77 4.38
C ILE A 82 -6.57 -25.70 4.97
N ALA A 83 -5.57 -25.16 5.67
CA ALA A 83 -4.50 -25.95 6.28
C ALA A 83 -5.01 -26.99 7.29
N LYS A 84 -6.14 -26.72 7.98
CA LYS A 84 -6.77 -27.68 8.92
C LYS A 84 -7.39 -28.88 8.22
N GLU A 85 -7.75 -28.75 6.95
CA GLU A 85 -8.33 -29.83 6.15
C GLU A 85 -7.27 -30.79 5.59
N MET A 86 -5.99 -30.45 5.75
CA MET A 86 -4.89 -31.15 5.08
C MET A 86 -4.26 -32.22 6.00
N PRO A 87 -4.35 -33.52 5.64
CA PRO A 87 -3.83 -34.61 6.47
C PRO A 87 -2.29 -34.64 6.53
N ASN A 88 -1.62 -34.06 5.53
CA ASN A 88 -0.16 -33.99 5.46
C ASN A 88 0.37 -32.57 5.73
N MET A 89 -0.41 -31.74 6.43
CA MET A 89 0.05 -30.42 6.85
C MET A 89 0.84 -30.50 8.14
N TYR A 90 2.05 -29.96 8.09
CA TYR A 90 2.95 -29.92 9.24
C TYR A 90 3.22 -28.47 9.66
N ILE A 91 3.45 -28.32 10.96
CA ILE A 91 3.80 -27.06 11.61
C ILE A 91 5.19 -27.18 12.26
N TRP A 92 5.94 -26.10 12.20
CA TRP A 92 7.25 -25.96 12.82
C TRP A 92 7.33 -24.68 13.64
N SER A 93 8.13 -24.69 14.71
CA SER A 93 8.37 -23.53 15.56
C SER A 93 9.86 -23.26 15.69
N SER A 94 10.27 -22.00 15.70
CA SER A 94 11.68 -21.64 15.97
C SER A 94 12.10 -21.85 17.42
N GLU A 95 11.16 -22.10 18.33
CA GLU A 95 11.38 -22.21 19.77
C GLU A 95 10.53 -23.36 20.34
N ALA A 96 10.96 -23.94 21.46
CA ALA A 96 10.10 -24.83 22.24
C ALA A 96 8.97 -24.03 22.89
N LEU A 97 7.73 -24.42 22.63
CA LEU A 97 6.53 -23.73 23.09
C LEU A 97 6.19 -24.14 24.52
N THR A 98 7.05 -23.74 25.45
CA THR A 98 6.99 -24.14 26.87
C THR A 98 6.54 -23.04 27.81
N ASP A 99 6.61 -21.79 27.39
CA ASP A 99 6.22 -20.63 28.19
C ASP A 99 5.66 -19.49 27.33
N LYS A 100 5.10 -18.47 28.00
CA LYS A 100 4.49 -17.31 27.33
C LYS A 100 5.48 -16.55 26.43
N ALA A 101 6.75 -16.42 26.84
CA ALA A 101 7.74 -15.68 26.07
C ALA A 101 8.08 -16.42 24.78
N ALA A 102 8.18 -17.75 24.82
CA ALA A 102 8.35 -18.60 23.65
C ALA A 102 7.17 -18.44 22.68
N PHE A 103 5.92 -18.50 23.16
CA PHE A 103 4.73 -18.28 22.33
C PHE A 103 4.70 -16.90 21.67
N ALA A 104 5.23 -15.86 22.33
CA ALA A 104 5.31 -14.52 21.77
C ALA A 104 6.42 -14.40 20.71
N LYS A 105 7.61 -14.91 21.01
CA LYS A 105 8.83 -14.78 20.19
C LYS A 105 8.88 -15.75 19.00
N CYS A 106 8.25 -16.91 19.11
CA CYS A 106 8.40 -17.96 18.11
C CYS A 106 7.95 -17.51 16.72
N ARG A 107 8.70 -17.96 15.72
CA ARG A 107 8.29 -17.98 14.32
C ARG A 107 7.63 -19.32 14.04
N ILE A 108 6.50 -19.28 13.35
CA ILE A 108 5.78 -20.47 12.93
C ILE A 108 5.97 -20.63 11.43
N LYS A 109 6.19 -21.87 11.02
CA LYS A 109 6.23 -22.27 9.62
C LYS A 109 5.24 -23.39 9.34
N PHE A 110 4.77 -23.46 8.10
CA PHE A 110 3.93 -24.54 7.59
C PHE A 110 4.57 -25.25 6.40
N SER A 111 4.20 -26.51 6.16
CA SER A 111 4.60 -27.22 4.95
C SER A 111 3.70 -28.43 4.76
N ILE A 112 3.29 -28.69 3.53
CA ILE A 112 2.94 -30.05 3.11
C ILE A 112 4.24 -30.84 3.04
N LEU A 113 4.28 -32.04 3.64
CA LEU A 113 5.42 -32.95 3.55
C LEU A 113 4.96 -34.34 3.15
N GLY A 114 5.52 -34.86 2.05
CA GLY A 114 5.37 -36.26 1.68
C GLY A 114 6.17 -37.17 2.62
N PRO A 115 5.92 -38.51 2.62
CA PRO A 115 6.55 -39.44 3.57
C PRO A 115 8.09 -39.38 3.59
N ASN A 116 8.71 -39.26 2.40
CA ASN A 116 10.16 -39.19 2.26
C ASN A 116 10.73 -37.88 2.81
N GLU A 117 10.07 -36.76 2.53
CA GLU A 117 10.51 -35.44 2.99
C GLU A 117 10.29 -35.29 4.50
N PHE A 118 9.17 -35.81 5.01
CA PHE A 118 8.93 -35.90 6.44
C PHE A 118 10.07 -36.69 7.11
N LYS A 119 10.37 -37.91 6.66
CA LYS A 119 11.47 -38.71 7.24
C LYS A 119 12.82 -37.99 7.18
N ALA A 120 13.11 -37.27 6.11
CA ALA A 120 14.35 -36.50 5.96
C ALA A 120 14.42 -35.31 6.93
N LYS A 121 13.31 -34.59 7.14
CA LYS A 121 13.22 -33.43 8.06
C LYS A 121 12.97 -33.84 9.52
N ASN A 122 12.58 -35.09 9.75
CA ASN A 122 12.27 -35.65 11.05
C ASN A 122 12.95 -37.02 11.23
N PRO A 123 14.30 -37.08 11.24
CA PRO A 123 15.03 -38.35 11.38
C PRO A 123 14.75 -39.04 12.73
N ALA A 124 14.44 -38.25 13.77
CA ALA A 124 14.06 -38.73 15.10
C ALA A 124 12.53 -38.96 15.26
N GLY A 125 11.75 -38.89 14.17
CA GLY A 125 10.29 -38.95 14.19
C GLY A 125 9.60 -37.61 14.43
N ALA A 126 8.30 -37.65 14.66
CA ALA A 126 7.47 -36.46 14.85
C ALA A 126 7.97 -35.59 16.00
N ALA A 127 8.08 -34.29 15.76
CA ALA A 127 8.51 -33.35 16.79
C ALA A 127 7.42 -33.10 17.83
N ARG A 128 7.86 -32.73 19.04
CA ARG A 128 7.00 -32.41 20.18
C ARG A 128 7.20 -30.94 20.55
N LEU A 129 6.54 -30.04 19.84
CA LEU A 129 6.79 -28.59 19.95
C LEU A 129 6.57 -28.02 21.36
N PHE A 130 5.71 -28.66 22.16
CA PHE A 130 5.40 -28.26 23.53
C PHE A 130 6.34 -28.86 24.60
N HIS A 131 7.36 -29.61 24.20
CA HIS A 131 8.30 -30.25 25.12
C HIS A 131 9.60 -29.44 25.26
N SER A 132 10.13 -29.31 26.48
CA SER A 132 11.35 -28.52 26.76
C SER A 132 12.62 -29.01 26.06
N GLN A 133 12.65 -30.29 25.71
CA GLN A 133 13.74 -30.88 24.93
C GLN A 133 13.63 -30.62 23.42
N TYR A 134 12.53 -30.02 22.96
CA TYR A 134 12.44 -29.59 21.57
C TYR A 134 13.54 -28.57 21.28
N LYS A 135 14.33 -28.86 20.26
CA LYS A 135 15.31 -27.92 19.73
C LYS A 135 14.99 -27.72 18.27
N ALA A 136 14.65 -26.49 17.90
CA ALA A 136 14.67 -26.09 16.51
C ALA A 136 16.11 -26.29 16.01
N TYR A 137 16.31 -27.22 15.07
CA TYR A 137 17.66 -27.54 14.61
C TYR A 137 18.31 -26.31 13.95
N PRO A 138 19.53 -25.90 14.36
CA PRO A 138 20.16 -24.66 13.92
C PRO A 138 20.75 -24.70 12.50
N GLN A 139 20.61 -25.80 11.75
CA GLN A 139 21.09 -25.87 10.37
C GLN A 139 20.15 -25.08 9.43
N GLN A 140 20.51 -23.79 9.26
CA GLN A 140 20.17 -22.88 8.16
C GLN A 140 18.84 -23.19 7.45
N ASP A 141 17.76 -22.58 7.92
CA ASP A 141 16.46 -22.40 7.23
C ASP A 141 15.75 -23.61 6.59
N LYS A 142 16.32 -24.81 6.60
CA LYS A 142 15.73 -26.04 6.03
C LYS A 142 14.78 -26.76 6.99
N GLY A 143 14.78 -26.37 8.27
CA GLY A 143 13.82 -26.77 9.31
C GLY A 143 13.78 -28.28 9.55
N CYS A 144 14.38 -28.75 10.64
CA CYS A 144 14.11 -30.09 11.16
C CYS A 144 13.16 -30.00 12.36
N GLY A 145 12.43 -31.09 12.62
CA GLY A 145 11.53 -31.18 13.76
C GLY A 145 10.16 -30.59 13.50
N TRP A 146 9.47 -31.11 12.49
CA TRP A 146 8.08 -30.79 12.16
C TRP A 146 7.10 -31.64 12.97
N MET A 147 5.97 -31.05 13.33
CA MET A 147 4.87 -31.71 14.02
C MET A 147 3.65 -31.72 13.10
N LEU A 148 2.85 -32.79 13.12
CA LEU A 148 1.61 -32.81 12.37
C LEU A 148 0.69 -31.69 12.89
N PHE A 149 0.11 -30.90 11.98
CA PHE A 149 -0.67 -29.73 12.38
C PHE A 149 -1.94 -30.11 13.15
N LEU A 150 -2.57 -31.23 12.78
CA LEU A 150 -3.72 -31.75 13.53
C LEU A 150 -3.35 -32.14 14.97
N ASP A 151 -2.21 -32.80 15.16
CA ASP A 151 -1.72 -33.14 16.51
C ASP A 151 -1.41 -31.88 17.32
N PHE A 152 -0.83 -30.87 16.65
CA PHE A 152 -0.57 -29.57 17.28
C PHE A 152 -1.86 -28.92 17.76
N MET A 153 -2.88 -28.88 16.91
CA MET A 153 -4.21 -28.33 17.23
C MET A 153 -4.88 -29.08 18.39
N ALA A 154 -4.73 -30.40 18.44
CA ALA A 154 -5.29 -31.23 19.52
C ALA A 154 -4.58 -30.99 20.86
N GLN A 155 -3.26 -30.84 20.87
CA GLN A 155 -2.47 -30.66 22.09
C GLN A 155 -2.46 -29.21 22.60
N PHE A 156 -2.63 -28.22 21.72
CA PHE A 156 -2.52 -26.81 22.05
C PHE A 156 -3.38 -26.35 23.24
N PRO A 157 -4.69 -26.67 23.33
CA PRO A 157 -5.54 -26.14 24.40
C PRO A 157 -5.08 -26.58 25.79
N ASP A 158 -4.62 -27.82 25.93
CA ASP A 158 -4.22 -28.36 27.24
C ASP A 158 -2.90 -27.76 27.71
N PHE A 159 -1.96 -27.51 26.81
CA PHE A 159 -0.75 -26.75 27.13
C PHE A 159 -1.05 -25.28 27.40
N ALA A 160 -1.91 -24.65 26.60
CA ALA A 160 -2.26 -23.24 26.79
C ALA A 160 -2.97 -22.99 28.13
N LYS A 161 -3.80 -23.92 28.63
CA LYS A 161 -4.42 -23.84 29.96
C LYS A 161 -3.41 -23.80 31.11
N GLN A 162 -2.27 -24.46 30.96
CA GLN A 162 -1.20 -24.47 31.97
C GLN A 162 -0.49 -23.10 32.05
N LEU A 163 -0.61 -22.29 31.00
CA LEU A 163 0.03 -20.99 30.90
C LEU A 163 -0.97 -19.86 31.16
N LYS A 164 -0.77 -19.09 32.23
CA LYS A 164 -1.60 -17.91 32.50
C LYS A 164 -1.46 -16.90 31.36
N ASN A 165 -2.60 -16.37 30.87
CA ASN A 165 -2.66 -15.30 29.86
C ASN A 165 -2.04 -15.67 28.49
N VAL A 166 -2.09 -16.94 28.10
CA VAL A 166 -1.93 -17.37 26.72
C VAL A 166 -3.32 -17.52 26.10
N ASP A 167 -3.46 -17.12 24.83
CA ASP A 167 -4.72 -17.30 24.11
C ASP A 167 -5.02 -18.79 23.97
N LEU A 168 -6.10 -19.25 24.61
CA LEU A 168 -6.52 -20.64 24.56
C LEU A 168 -7.03 -21.04 23.18
N ASN A 169 -7.35 -20.06 22.33
CA ASN A 169 -7.83 -20.29 20.98
C ASN A 169 -6.65 -20.29 20.00
N VAL A 170 -6.20 -21.49 19.63
CA VAL A 170 -5.12 -21.70 18.64
C VAL A 170 -5.36 -20.96 17.32
N ASN A 171 -6.61 -20.85 16.86
CA ASN A 171 -6.92 -20.14 15.62
C ASN A 171 -6.63 -18.64 15.75
N ARG A 172 -7.05 -18.04 16.86
CA ARG A 172 -6.79 -16.63 17.14
C ARG A 172 -5.30 -16.38 17.35
N TRP A 173 -4.60 -17.27 18.05
CA TRP A 173 -3.15 -17.17 18.21
C TRP A 173 -2.41 -17.25 16.86
N LEU A 174 -2.73 -18.20 16.00
CA LEU A 174 -2.14 -18.32 14.65
C LEU A 174 -2.51 -17.11 13.77
N GLN A 175 -3.74 -16.62 13.86
CA GLN A 175 -4.16 -15.40 13.16
C GLN A 175 -3.33 -14.19 13.57
N ASN A 176 -3.10 -14.01 14.88
CA ASN A 176 -2.24 -12.95 15.42
C ASN A 176 -0.78 -13.08 14.94
N LYS A 177 -0.34 -14.28 14.54
CA LYS A 177 0.97 -14.52 13.88
C LYS A 177 0.98 -14.19 12.38
N LEU A 178 -0.16 -13.84 11.77
CA LEU A 178 -0.25 -13.40 10.38
C LEU A 178 -0.49 -11.89 10.20
N VAL A 179 -0.99 -11.19 11.22
CA VAL A 179 -1.38 -9.77 11.12
C VAL A 179 -0.54 -8.86 12.01
N PHE A 180 -0.39 -7.60 11.61
CA PHE A 180 0.14 -6.58 12.50
C PHE A 180 -0.84 -6.21 13.60
N HIS A 181 -0.27 -5.86 14.76
CA HIS A 181 -0.97 -5.21 15.86
C HIS A 181 -0.47 -3.77 16.02
N GLU A 182 -1.31 -2.92 16.61
CA GLU A 182 -1.02 -1.51 16.82
C GLU A 182 0.32 -1.28 17.55
N GLU A 183 0.53 -1.93 18.70
CA GLU A 183 1.79 -1.82 19.45
C GLU A 183 3.00 -2.31 18.65
N GLU A 184 2.82 -3.24 17.71
CA GLU A 184 3.92 -3.71 16.88
C GLU A 184 4.27 -2.73 15.76
N THR A 185 3.36 -1.86 15.36
CA THR A 185 3.55 -0.94 14.24
C THR A 185 3.86 0.47 14.72
N HIS A 186 3.28 0.88 15.84
CA HIS A 186 3.22 2.28 16.28
C HIS A 186 3.87 2.54 17.65
N ASN A 187 4.42 1.52 18.31
CA ASN A 187 5.17 1.73 19.55
C ASN A 187 6.38 2.63 19.30
N SER A 188 6.64 3.57 20.21
CA SER A 188 7.72 4.55 20.09
C SER A 188 9.14 3.95 20.00
N LEU A 189 9.30 2.69 20.43
CA LEU A 189 10.56 1.94 20.36
C LEU A 189 10.66 1.10 19.08
N GLN A 190 9.62 1.03 18.26
CA GLN A 190 9.64 0.27 17.02
C GLN A 190 10.49 0.98 15.96
N THR A 191 11.32 0.20 15.26
CA THR A 191 12.16 0.68 14.17
C THR A 191 11.68 0.13 12.83
N SER A 192 12.10 0.75 11.73
CA SER A 192 11.85 0.23 10.36
C SER A 192 12.36 -1.21 10.23
N ASP A 193 13.57 -1.50 10.71
CA ASP A 193 14.14 -2.85 10.71
C ASP A 193 13.30 -3.84 11.53
N GLY A 194 12.78 -3.41 12.68
CA GLY A 194 11.91 -4.22 13.52
C GLY A 194 10.58 -4.55 12.83
N ALA A 195 9.98 -3.57 12.15
CA ALA A 195 8.78 -3.75 11.34
C ALA A 195 9.03 -4.69 10.16
N TRP A 196 10.13 -4.51 9.42
CA TRP A 196 10.53 -5.40 8.31
C TRP A 196 10.79 -6.83 8.77
N LYS A 197 11.43 -7.04 9.93
CA LYS A 197 11.61 -8.38 10.50
C LYS A 197 10.28 -9.08 10.78
N LYS A 198 9.30 -8.36 11.33
CA LYS A 198 7.94 -8.89 11.55
C LYS A 198 7.23 -9.15 10.22
N PHE A 199 7.26 -8.21 9.28
CA PHE A 199 6.67 -8.36 7.96
C PHE A 199 7.21 -9.61 7.23
N ASN A 200 8.53 -9.79 7.22
CA ASN A 200 9.18 -10.94 6.58
C ASN A 200 8.81 -12.27 7.25
N ALA A 201 8.70 -12.32 8.58
CA ALA A 201 8.25 -13.51 9.28
C ALA A 201 6.79 -13.87 8.95
N ARG A 202 5.91 -12.87 8.88
CA ARG A 202 4.49 -13.05 8.55
C ARG A 202 4.30 -13.50 7.10
N THR A 203 4.94 -12.81 6.16
CA THR A 203 4.87 -13.17 4.74
C THR A 203 5.47 -14.54 4.45
N GLN A 204 6.47 -14.99 5.21
CA GLN A 204 6.95 -16.37 5.12
C GLN A 204 5.86 -17.37 5.51
N MET A 205 5.23 -17.19 6.67
CA MET A 205 4.14 -18.06 7.12
C MET A 205 2.97 -18.08 6.11
N ILE A 206 2.63 -16.93 5.52
CA ILE A 206 1.61 -16.84 4.46
C ILE A 206 2.01 -17.66 3.23
N LYS A 207 3.26 -17.52 2.74
CA LYS A 207 3.75 -18.27 1.57
C LYS A 207 3.63 -19.78 1.78
N GLU A 208 3.97 -20.24 2.97
CA GLU A 208 3.95 -21.65 3.37
C GLU A 208 2.54 -22.22 3.57
N LEU A 209 1.57 -21.36 3.92
CA LEU A 209 0.16 -21.75 3.95
C LEU A 209 -0.50 -21.74 2.57
N PHE A 210 0.16 -21.14 1.57
CA PHE A 210 -0.35 -20.93 0.21
C PHE A 210 0.24 -21.92 -0.82
N ASN A 211 1.42 -22.50 -0.56
CA ASN A 211 2.22 -23.24 -1.54
C ASN A 211 1.83 -24.70 -1.77
N TYR A 212 0.54 -25.03 -1.78
CA TYR A 212 0.04 -26.35 -2.16
C TYR A 212 -1.26 -26.23 -2.96
N LYS A 213 -1.53 -27.21 -3.82
CA LYS A 213 -2.50 -27.12 -4.91
C LYS A 213 -3.90 -26.73 -4.43
N LYS A 214 -4.43 -27.37 -3.39
CA LYS A 214 -5.76 -27.04 -2.83
C LYS A 214 -5.84 -25.59 -2.35
N ALA A 215 -4.85 -25.13 -1.58
CA ALA A 215 -4.80 -23.74 -1.14
C ALA A 215 -4.70 -22.79 -2.32
N TYR A 216 -3.79 -23.07 -3.26
CA TYR A 216 -3.56 -22.21 -4.41
C TYR A 216 -4.81 -22.04 -5.27
N VAL A 217 -5.52 -23.14 -5.58
CA VAL A 217 -6.79 -23.12 -6.33
C VAL A 217 -7.87 -22.34 -5.57
N ARG A 218 -8.17 -22.73 -4.32
CA ARG A 218 -9.23 -22.08 -3.54
C ARG A 218 -8.95 -20.60 -3.28
N TYR A 219 -7.69 -20.24 -3.07
CA TYR A 219 -7.28 -18.86 -2.90
C TYR A 219 -7.44 -18.07 -4.20
N THR A 220 -7.03 -18.63 -5.35
CA THR A 220 -7.21 -17.98 -6.66
C THR A 220 -8.69 -17.68 -6.90
N GLN A 221 -9.56 -18.66 -6.66
CA GLN A 221 -11.02 -18.50 -6.76
C GLN A 221 -11.53 -17.40 -5.84
N ALA A 222 -11.19 -17.43 -4.54
CA ALA A 222 -11.64 -16.44 -3.58
C ALA A 222 -11.11 -15.03 -3.87
N CYS A 223 -9.89 -14.91 -4.38
CA CYS A 223 -9.27 -13.64 -4.79
C CYS A 223 -10.04 -13.00 -5.96
N LEU A 224 -10.44 -13.79 -6.96
CA LEU A 224 -11.27 -13.31 -8.07
C LEU A 224 -12.67 -12.87 -7.61
N GLU A 225 -13.29 -13.64 -6.71
CA GLU A 225 -14.57 -13.26 -6.09
C GLU A 225 -14.45 -11.97 -5.27
N GLU A 226 -13.31 -11.75 -4.62
CA GLU A 226 -13.04 -10.51 -3.88
C GLU A 226 -12.87 -9.30 -4.80
N PHE A 227 -12.16 -9.44 -5.93
CA PHE A 227 -12.09 -8.36 -6.91
C PHE A 227 -13.48 -7.95 -7.41
N ALA A 228 -14.33 -8.92 -7.74
CA ALA A 228 -15.70 -8.65 -8.16
C ALA A 228 -16.53 -7.98 -7.05
N ARG A 229 -16.42 -8.48 -5.80
CA ARG A 229 -17.14 -7.95 -4.64
C ARG A 229 -16.72 -6.53 -4.28
N ASP A 230 -15.43 -6.21 -4.40
CA ASP A 230 -14.88 -4.88 -4.16
C ASP A 230 -15.01 -3.95 -5.37
N ASN A 231 -15.84 -4.30 -6.36
CA ASN A 231 -16.12 -3.52 -7.56
C ASN A 231 -14.86 -3.12 -8.37
N ILE A 232 -13.92 -4.05 -8.51
CA ILE A 232 -12.72 -3.93 -9.34
C ILE A 232 -13.03 -4.54 -10.71
N GLN A 233 -12.73 -3.83 -11.79
CA GLN A 233 -13.01 -4.28 -13.17
C GLN A 233 -11.84 -5.07 -13.76
N TYR A 234 -10.60 -4.85 -13.34
CA TYR A 234 -9.41 -5.52 -13.88
C TYR A 234 -8.30 -5.61 -12.82
N ALA A 235 -7.45 -6.64 -12.89
CA ALA A 235 -6.33 -6.77 -11.97
C ALA A 235 -5.03 -7.23 -12.63
N GLU A 236 -3.90 -6.78 -12.07
CA GLU A 236 -2.55 -7.28 -12.39
C GLU A 236 -1.91 -7.86 -11.13
N ILE A 237 -1.79 -9.18 -11.10
CA ILE A 237 -1.27 -9.93 -9.95
C ILE A 237 0.21 -10.23 -10.10
N ARG A 238 0.92 -10.26 -8.97
CA ARG A 238 2.35 -10.57 -8.85
C ARG A 238 2.57 -11.88 -8.10
N PRO A 239 2.40 -13.04 -8.75
CA PRO A 239 2.93 -14.30 -8.22
C PRO A 239 4.46 -14.29 -8.29
N ASN A 240 5.10 -14.89 -7.28
CA ASN A 240 6.55 -14.99 -7.20
C ASN A 240 7.02 -16.35 -7.75
N PHE A 241 7.79 -16.32 -8.83
CA PHE A 241 8.30 -17.51 -9.51
C PHE A 241 9.72 -17.82 -9.02
N MET A 242 9.84 -18.69 -8.01
CA MET A 242 11.12 -19.14 -7.48
C MET A 242 11.03 -20.59 -7.03
N PHE A 243 12.12 -21.35 -7.21
CA PHE A 243 12.18 -22.78 -6.88
C PHE A 243 11.77 -23.09 -5.42
N THR A 244 12.08 -22.20 -4.48
CA THR A 244 11.76 -22.37 -3.07
C THR A 244 10.28 -22.11 -2.74
N ASN A 245 9.51 -21.51 -3.65
CA ASN A 245 8.09 -21.18 -3.47
C ASN A 245 7.20 -21.91 -4.48
N GLN A 246 7.68 -23.02 -5.05
CA GLN A 246 6.86 -23.85 -5.92
C GLN A 246 5.67 -24.44 -5.16
N VAL A 247 4.57 -24.61 -5.87
CA VAL A 247 3.34 -25.21 -5.35
C VAL A 247 3.53 -26.72 -5.28
N TRP A 248 3.22 -27.32 -4.15
CA TRP A 248 3.22 -28.77 -3.97
C TRP A 248 1.90 -29.39 -4.39
N GLU A 249 1.95 -30.63 -4.87
CA GLU A 249 0.78 -31.50 -4.82
C GLU A 249 0.34 -31.70 -3.36
N ASP A 250 -0.96 -31.88 -3.15
CA ASP A 250 -1.58 -31.89 -1.82
C ASP A 250 -1.08 -33.01 -0.89
N ASP A 251 -0.53 -34.08 -1.46
CA ASP A 251 0.08 -35.20 -0.75
C ASP A 251 1.59 -34.99 -0.47
N GLY A 252 2.19 -33.94 -1.02
CA GLY A 252 3.62 -33.65 -0.92
C GLY A 252 4.51 -34.52 -1.81
N SER A 253 3.94 -35.20 -2.81
CA SER A 253 4.68 -36.10 -3.70
C SER A 253 5.56 -35.38 -4.72
N ALA A 254 5.09 -34.24 -5.23
CA ALA A 254 5.76 -33.50 -6.30
C ALA A 254 5.53 -31.99 -6.19
N ARG A 255 6.37 -31.22 -6.89
CA ARG A 255 6.24 -29.78 -7.06
C ARG A 255 5.78 -29.46 -8.48
N LEU A 256 4.88 -28.49 -8.60
CA LEU A 256 4.49 -27.88 -9.85
C LEU A 256 5.60 -26.92 -10.30
N ASP A 257 5.93 -26.97 -11.59
CA ASP A 257 6.79 -25.97 -12.18
C ASP A 257 6.07 -24.62 -12.37
N ASN A 258 6.82 -23.59 -12.76
CA ASN A 258 6.28 -22.24 -12.93
C ASN A 258 5.22 -22.18 -14.04
N GLU A 259 5.32 -23.01 -15.07
CA GLU A 259 4.36 -23.05 -16.18
C GLU A 259 3.03 -23.66 -15.73
N ALA A 260 3.06 -24.75 -14.95
CA ALA A 260 1.89 -25.36 -14.35
C ALA A 260 1.18 -24.39 -13.41
N ILE A 261 1.92 -23.59 -12.63
CA ILE A 261 1.35 -22.53 -11.79
C ILE A 261 0.61 -21.48 -12.64
N VAL A 262 1.20 -21.02 -13.75
CA VAL A 262 0.53 -20.08 -14.67
C VAL A 262 -0.74 -20.69 -15.26
N LYS A 263 -0.68 -21.94 -15.74
CA LYS A 263 -1.85 -22.66 -16.27
C LYS A 263 -2.96 -22.81 -15.24
N LEU A 264 -2.61 -23.03 -13.97
CA LEU A 264 -3.57 -23.13 -12.88
C LEU A 264 -4.29 -21.80 -12.66
N ILE A 265 -3.57 -20.67 -12.61
CA ILE A 265 -4.18 -19.34 -12.51
C ILE A 265 -5.15 -19.09 -13.68
N ILE A 266 -4.71 -19.40 -14.90
CA ILE A 266 -5.52 -19.21 -16.12
C ILE A 266 -6.80 -20.06 -16.05
N SER A 267 -6.67 -21.35 -15.72
CA SER A 267 -7.80 -22.28 -15.56
C SER A 267 -8.84 -21.75 -14.58
N GLU A 268 -8.41 -21.31 -13.39
CA GLU A 268 -9.33 -20.78 -12.38
C GLU A 268 -9.98 -19.45 -12.81
N TYR A 269 -9.23 -18.59 -13.51
CA TYR A 269 -9.78 -17.36 -14.07
C TYR A 269 -10.84 -17.64 -15.15
N GLU A 270 -10.59 -18.57 -16.08
CA GLU A 270 -11.54 -18.95 -17.13
C GLU A 270 -12.80 -19.61 -16.55
N ALA A 271 -12.63 -20.47 -15.53
CA ALA A 271 -13.74 -21.06 -14.79
C ALA A 271 -14.59 -19.97 -14.09
N PHE A 272 -13.94 -18.99 -13.47
CA PHE A 272 -14.61 -17.83 -12.87
C PHE A 272 -15.39 -17.01 -13.92
N GLN A 273 -14.77 -16.71 -15.06
CA GLN A 273 -15.43 -15.98 -16.16
C GLN A 273 -16.68 -16.70 -16.64
N LYS A 274 -16.60 -18.02 -16.84
CA LYS A 274 -17.74 -18.86 -17.21
C LYS A 274 -18.83 -18.85 -16.16
N LYS A 275 -18.48 -19.00 -14.87
CA LYS A 275 -19.42 -18.98 -13.73
C LYS A 275 -20.23 -17.68 -13.67
N HIS A 276 -19.59 -16.54 -13.95
CA HIS A 276 -20.22 -15.21 -13.86
C HIS A 276 -20.69 -14.65 -15.21
N GLY A 277 -20.57 -15.41 -16.30
CA GLY A 277 -20.93 -15.00 -17.66
C GLY A 277 -20.20 -13.74 -18.14
N GLU A 278 -18.94 -13.54 -17.72
CA GLU A 278 -18.08 -12.39 -18.05
C GLU A 278 -18.60 -11.00 -17.60
N LYS A 279 -19.59 -10.96 -16.70
CA LYS A 279 -20.27 -9.71 -16.33
C LYS A 279 -19.55 -8.88 -15.26
N VAL A 280 -18.84 -9.52 -14.33
CA VAL A 280 -18.42 -8.87 -13.08
C VAL A 280 -16.94 -8.44 -13.04
N PHE A 281 -16.05 -9.13 -13.76
CA PHE A 281 -14.60 -8.87 -13.76
C PHE A 281 -14.06 -9.07 -15.16
N LYS A 282 -13.28 -8.12 -15.68
CA LYS A 282 -13.08 -7.97 -17.13
C LYS A 282 -11.73 -8.45 -17.63
N GLY A 283 -10.76 -8.66 -16.74
CA GLY A 283 -9.47 -9.17 -17.15
C GLY A 283 -8.52 -9.37 -15.98
N LEU A 284 -7.59 -10.28 -16.19
CA LEU A 284 -6.48 -10.56 -15.30
C LEU A 284 -5.20 -10.60 -16.12
N LYS A 285 -4.13 -9.99 -15.62
CA LYS A 285 -2.77 -10.28 -16.09
C LYS A 285 -1.85 -10.66 -14.94
N ILE A 286 -0.85 -11.44 -15.29
CA ILE A 286 0.23 -11.91 -14.43
C ILE A 286 1.47 -11.08 -14.76
N ILE A 287 1.99 -10.40 -13.75
CA ILE A 287 3.32 -9.79 -13.78
C ILE A 287 4.27 -10.82 -13.18
N TYR A 288 5.21 -11.30 -14.01
CA TYR A 288 6.23 -12.23 -13.57
C TYR A 288 7.17 -11.55 -12.57
N CYS A 289 7.32 -12.13 -11.38
CA CYS A 289 8.14 -11.55 -10.32
C CYS A 289 9.16 -12.54 -9.79
N THR A 290 10.34 -12.03 -9.48
CA THR A 290 11.42 -12.74 -8.79
C THR A 290 12.00 -11.89 -7.66
N PRO A 291 12.67 -12.53 -6.68
CA PRO A 291 13.31 -11.80 -5.59
C PRO A 291 14.44 -10.90 -6.07
N ARG A 292 14.50 -9.68 -5.52
CA ARG A 292 15.62 -8.75 -5.72
C ARG A 292 16.97 -9.25 -5.19
N SER A 293 16.97 -10.29 -4.37
CA SER A 293 18.17 -10.92 -3.81
C SER A 293 18.79 -11.96 -4.74
N PHE A 294 18.21 -12.18 -5.92
CA PHE A 294 18.79 -13.09 -6.92
C PHE A 294 20.09 -12.52 -7.48
N GLU A 295 21.09 -13.40 -7.60
CA GLU A 295 22.30 -13.11 -8.36
C GLU A 295 21.98 -12.83 -9.83
N LYS A 296 22.85 -12.09 -10.53
CA LYS A 296 22.62 -11.62 -11.90
C LYS A 296 22.27 -12.75 -12.88
N ASP A 297 22.91 -13.91 -12.76
CA ASP A 297 22.62 -15.07 -13.62
C ASP A 297 21.21 -15.61 -13.39
N LYS A 298 20.74 -15.63 -12.13
CA LYS A 298 19.36 -16.02 -11.80
C LYS A 298 18.35 -14.99 -12.28
N VAL A 299 18.68 -13.70 -12.26
CA VAL A 299 17.85 -12.66 -12.89
C VAL A 299 17.77 -12.86 -14.41
N LYS A 300 18.87 -13.23 -15.06
CA LYS A 300 18.90 -13.53 -16.50
C LYS A 300 18.06 -14.75 -16.86
N GLU A 301 18.19 -15.85 -16.10
CA GLU A 301 17.36 -17.05 -16.26
C GLU A 301 15.86 -16.71 -16.11
N ALA A 302 15.51 -15.96 -15.07
CA ALA A 302 14.15 -15.50 -14.81
C ALA A 302 13.60 -14.62 -15.93
N LEU A 303 14.40 -13.71 -16.47
CA LEU A 303 13.99 -12.86 -17.60
C LEU A 303 13.73 -13.70 -18.86
N ASN A 304 14.58 -14.70 -19.13
CA ASN A 304 14.37 -15.62 -20.26
C ASN A 304 13.08 -16.43 -20.08
N GLU A 305 12.81 -16.95 -18.87
CA GLU A 305 11.56 -17.66 -18.58
C GLU A 305 10.35 -16.73 -18.74
N CYS A 306 10.43 -15.50 -18.24
CA CYS A 306 9.39 -14.49 -18.39
C CYS A 306 9.06 -14.19 -19.87
N LEU A 307 10.08 -14.07 -20.73
CA LEU A 307 9.91 -13.88 -22.17
C LEU A 307 9.27 -15.11 -22.83
N ASN A 308 9.69 -16.32 -22.43
CA ASN A 308 9.08 -17.56 -22.89
C ASN A 308 7.61 -17.65 -22.49
N PHE A 309 7.26 -17.27 -21.26
CA PHE A 309 5.87 -17.23 -20.80
C PHE A 309 5.06 -16.19 -21.56
N LYS A 310 5.65 -15.04 -21.92
CA LYS A 310 4.97 -14.08 -22.78
C LYS A 310 4.64 -14.64 -24.15
N MET A 311 5.54 -15.44 -24.75
CA MET A 311 5.26 -16.11 -26.02
C MET A 311 4.19 -17.19 -25.90
N LYS A 312 4.20 -17.97 -24.81
CA LYS A 312 3.22 -19.06 -24.58
C LYS A 312 1.84 -18.56 -24.16
N PHE A 313 1.78 -17.49 -23.37
CA PHE A 313 0.57 -16.95 -22.76
C PHE A 313 0.45 -15.43 -23.00
N PRO A 314 0.42 -14.96 -24.27
CA PRO A 314 0.50 -13.54 -24.63
C PRO A 314 -0.65 -12.71 -24.03
N GLU A 315 -1.82 -13.32 -23.88
CA GLU A 315 -3.02 -12.70 -23.30
C GLU A 315 -2.92 -12.49 -21.78
N TYR A 316 -2.14 -13.32 -21.08
CA TYR A 316 -2.11 -13.32 -19.61
C TYR A 316 -0.85 -12.70 -19.04
N ILE A 317 0.29 -12.72 -19.75
CA ILE A 317 1.55 -12.19 -19.23
C ILE A 317 1.71 -10.70 -19.58
N ALA A 318 1.91 -9.87 -18.55
CA ALA A 318 1.96 -8.41 -18.59
C ALA A 318 3.29 -7.83 -19.12
N VAL A 319 3.94 -8.48 -20.10
CA VAL A 319 5.23 -8.03 -20.64
C VAL A 319 5.10 -7.56 -22.06
N ASN A 320 5.49 -6.31 -22.31
CA ASN A 320 5.73 -5.75 -23.64
C ASN A 320 6.97 -4.84 -23.60
N ILE A 321 8.07 -5.36 -23.02
CA ILE A 321 9.36 -4.69 -22.75
C ILE A 321 9.33 -3.61 -21.66
N SER A 322 8.18 -3.01 -21.34
CA SER A 322 8.11 -2.04 -20.23
C SER A 322 8.07 -2.73 -18.86
N PHE A 323 9.11 -2.51 -18.05
CA PHE A 323 9.21 -3.05 -16.70
C PHE A 323 8.26 -2.37 -15.70
N LEU A 324 7.98 -3.08 -14.60
CA LEU A 324 7.13 -2.64 -13.49
C LEU A 324 7.91 -2.89 -12.18
N PHE A 325 8.72 -1.92 -11.77
CA PHE A 325 9.64 -2.09 -10.65
C PHE A 325 9.08 -1.53 -9.34
N HIS A 326 9.37 -2.20 -8.23
CA HIS A 326 9.33 -1.58 -6.91
C HIS A 326 10.50 -0.61 -6.79
N CYS A 327 10.21 0.68 -6.68
CA CYS A 327 11.23 1.74 -6.59
C CYS A 327 10.86 2.77 -5.52
N GLY A 328 11.87 3.32 -4.85
CA GLY A 328 11.70 4.38 -3.87
C GLY A 328 10.86 4.01 -2.66
N GLU A 329 10.68 2.73 -2.33
CA GLU A 329 10.02 2.28 -1.09
C GLU A 329 10.98 2.42 0.10
N THR A 330 11.40 3.64 0.40
CA THR A 330 12.30 3.96 1.50
C THR A 330 12.09 5.38 2.01
N LEU A 331 12.50 5.62 3.26
CA LEU A 331 12.62 6.95 3.86
C LEU A 331 14.03 7.54 3.68
N ASP A 332 14.98 6.72 3.24
CA ASP A 332 16.37 7.11 3.01
C ASP A 332 16.47 8.12 1.86
N LYS A 333 17.52 8.95 1.90
CA LYS A 333 17.72 10.04 0.94
C LYS A 333 19.16 10.03 0.42
N GLY A 334 19.32 10.06 -0.90
CA GLY A 334 20.63 10.16 -1.55
C GLY A 334 21.46 8.87 -1.43
N THR A 335 20.80 7.74 -1.24
CA THR A 335 21.41 6.41 -1.14
C THR A 335 21.23 5.63 -2.44
N GLU A 336 21.91 4.49 -2.56
CA GLU A 336 21.66 3.56 -3.67
C GLU A 336 20.22 3.03 -3.67
N THR A 337 19.57 2.97 -2.50
CA THR A 337 18.21 2.44 -2.35
C THR A 337 17.17 3.33 -3.03
N ASP A 338 17.18 4.65 -2.82
CA ASP A 338 16.29 5.60 -3.51
C ASP A 338 16.80 5.97 -4.91
N GLY A 339 18.09 5.71 -5.20
CA GLY A 339 18.66 5.75 -6.55
C GLY A 339 17.95 4.84 -7.55
N ASN A 340 17.27 3.78 -7.10
CA ASN A 340 16.49 2.91 -7.97
C ASN A 340 15.31 3.61 -8.69
N LEU A 341 14.91 4.80 -8.24
CA LEU A 341 13.95 5.66 -8.96
C LEU A 341 14.54 6.15 -10.28
N PHE A 342 15.83 6.49 -10.28
CA PHE A 342 16.56 6.89 -11.48
C PHE A 342 16.74 5.68 -12.42
N ASP A 343 17.10 4.52 -11.89
CA ASP A 343 17.23 3.30 -12.69
C ASP A 343 15.90 2.88 -13.32
N GLY A 344 14.80 2.97 -12.57
CA GLY A 344 13.46 2.71 -13.11
C GLY A 344 13.13 3.63 -14.30
N LEU A 345 13.54 4.90 -14.24
CA LEU A 345 13.38 5.84 -15.35
C LEU A 345 14.26 5.48 -16.56
N LEU A 346 15.52 5.10 -16.33
CA LEU A 346 16.46 4.69 -17.39
C LEU A 346 16.04 3.40 -18.09
N LEU A 347 15.50 2.45 -17.32
CA LEU A 347 14.98 1.18 -17.80
C LEU A 347 13.57 1.29 -18.40
N VAL A 348 13.06 2.51 -18.59
CA VAL A 348 11.79 2.81 -19.25
C VAL A 348 10.62 2.09 -18.56
N ALA A 349 10.60 2.15 -17.22
CA ALA A 349 9.51 1.60 -16.44
C ALA A 349 8.18 2.25 -16.86
N LYS A 350 7.16 1.43 -17.09
CA LYS A 350 5.81 1.93 -17.40
C LYS A 350 5.16 2.52 -16.16
N ARG A 351 5.36 1.84 -15.04
CA ARG A 351 4.88 2.21 -13.71
C ARG A 351 5.93 1.78 -12.68
N ILE A 352 5.93 2.46 -11.55
CA ILE A 352 6.75 2.10 -10.39
C ILE A 352 5.83 1.82 -9.20
N GLY A 353 6.16 0.77 -8.45
CA GLY A 353 5.56 0.44 -7.18
C GLY A 353 6.08 1.35 -6.07
N HIS A 354 5.18 1.83 -5.22
CA HIS A 354 5.41 2.69 -4.06
C HIS A 354 5.87 4.11 -4.42
N GLY A 355 7.09 4.27 -4.95
CA GLY A 355 7.65 5.59 -5.27
C GLY A 355 7.68 6.56 -4.09
N PHE A 356 7.78 6.05 -2.86
CA PHE A 356 7.66 6.87 -1.65
C PHE A 356 8.69 7.99 -1.66
N ALA A 357 9.98 7.69 -1.88
CA ALA A 357 11.07 8.66 -1.95
C ALA A 357 11.01 9.64 -3.16
N LEU A 358 10.03 9.54 -4.06
CA LEU A 358 10.02 10.34 -5.30
C LEU A 358 9.88 11.85 -5.07
N ALA A 359 9.13 12.29 -4.05
CA ALA A 359 9.00 13.71 -3.71
C ALA A 359 10.34 14.39 -3.30
N TRP A 360 11.39 13.62 -3.03
CA TRP A 360 12.73 14.06 -2.66
C TRP A 360 13.60 14.24 -3.90
N HIS A 361 13.14 13.75 -5.06
CA HIS A 361 13.84 13.75 -6.35
C HIS A 361 13.01 14.52 -7.40
N PRO A 362 12.90 15.86 -7.28
CA PRO A 362 11.98 16.65 -8.10
C PRO A 362 12.26 16.56 -9.61
N LEU A 363 13.52 16.45 -10.03
CA LEU A 363 13.88 16.28 -11.43
C LEU A 363 13.48 14.90 -11.96
N VAL A 364 13.69 13.84 -11.18
CA VAL A 364 13.22 12.48 -11.53
C VAL A 364 11.70 12.46 -11.61
N MET A 365 11.01 13.08 -10.67
CA MET A 365 9.55 13.22 -10.70
C MET A 365 9.06 13.98 -11.93
N GLN A 366 9.74 15.06 -12.32
CA GLN A 366 9.41 15.84 -13.52
C GLN A 366 9.57 15.00 -14.78
N GLU A 367 10.68 14.27 -14.91
CA GLU A 367 10.93 13.39 -16.05
C GLU A 367 9.95 12.20 -16.10
N MET A 368 9.65 11.59 -14.95
CA MET A 368 8.61 10.55 -14.85
C MET A 368 7.26 11.09 -15.32
N LYS A 369 6.86 12.29 -14.92
CA LYS A 369 5.63 12.96 -15.40
C LYS A 369 5.68 13.18 -16.91
N ARG A 370 6.81 13.69 -17.44
CA ARG A 370 7.00 13.96 -18.87
C ARG A 370 6.90 12.68 -19.70
N LYS A 371 7.46 11.58 -19.20
CA LYS A 371 7.43 10.25 -19.84
C LYS A 371 6.15 9.45 -19.55
N GLY A 372 5.23 9.99 -18.74
CA GLY A 372 3.97 9.33 -18.42
C GLY A 372 4.08 8.13 -17.48
N VAL A 373 5.18 8.02 -16.72
CA VAL A 373 5.38 6.96 -15.72
C VAL A 373 4.45 7.20 -14.54
N ARG A 374 3.73 6.17 -14.11
CA ARG A 374 2.78 6.24 -12.99
C ARG A 374 3.35 5.60 -11.73
N VAL A 375 2.91 6.11 -10.58
CA VAL A 375 3.23 5.56 -9.27
C VAL A 375 2.03 4.76 -8.77
N GLU A 376 2.27 3.54 -8.31
CA GLU A 376 1.28 2.68 -7.69
C GLU A 376 1.41 2.78 -6.17
N LEU A 377 0.35 3.22 -5.50
CA LEU A 377 0.32 3.43 -4.05
C LEU A 377 -0.66 2.44 -3.42
N THR A 378 -0.17 1.24 -3.06
CA THR A 378 -0.95 0.22 -2.34
C THR A 378 -0.02 -0.60 -1.46
N ASP A 379 -0.54 -1.11 -0.34
CA ASP A 379 0.18 -2.03 0.56
C ASP A 379 -0.36 -3.46 0.41
N ASN A 380 0.15 -4.41 1.19
CA ASN A 380 -0.31 -5.78 1.26
C ASN A 380 -1.57 -5.92 2.12
N SER A 381 -2.66 -6.40 1.54
CA SER A 381 -3.96 -6.53 2.20
C SER A 381 -3.94 -7.43 3.44
N THR A 382 -3.34 -8.63 3.35
CA THR A 382 -3.44 -9.66 4.41
C THR A 382 -2.85 -9.21 5.75
N PRO A 383 -1.59 -8.73 5.86
CA PRO A 383 -0.99 -8.39 7.16
C PRO A 383 -1.70 -7.24 7.86
N PHE A 384 -2.37 -6.35 7.12
CA PHE A 384 -3.08 -5.19 7.66
C PHE A 384 -4.60 -5.37 7.74
N ARG A 385 -5.14 -6.49 7.24
CA ARG A 385 -6.59 -6.78 7.17
C ARG A 385 -7.34 -5.71 6.36
N SER A 386 -6.75 -5.26 5.26
CA SER A 386 -7.31 -4.23 4.40
C SER A 386 -7.77 -4.80 3.05
N THR A 387 -8.42 -3.96 2.24
CA THR A 387 -8.84 -4.20 0.85
C THR A 387 -8.58 -2.94 0.05
N LEU A 388 -8.76 -2.93 -1.27
CA LEU A 388 -8.57 -1.72 -2.06
C LEU A 388 -9.55 -0.60 -1.66
N SER A 389 -10.75 -0.94 -1.19
CA SER A 389 -11.67 0.03 -0.56
C SER A 389 -11.08 0.74 0.66
N HIS A 390 -10.24 0.07 1.45
CA HIS A 390 -9.54 0.71 2.57
C HIS A 390 -8.52 1.73 2.07
N ASP A 391 -7.77 1.42 1.02
CA ASP A 391 -6.82 2.37 0.42
C ASP A 391 -7.54 3.59 -0.16
N PHE A 392 -8.67 3.37 -0.85
CA PHE A 392 -9.53 4.46 -1.33
C PHE A 392 -10.04 5.31 -0.17
N TYR A 393 -10.48 4.69 0.93
CA TYR A 393 -10.89 5.40 2.13
C TYR A 393 -9.76 6.25 2.71
N GLN A 394 -8.55 5.70 2.88
CA GLN A 394 -7.40 6.42 3.42
C GLN A 394 -7.07 7.67 2.59
N ILE A 395 -7.08 7.56 1.27
CA ILE A 395 -6.83 8.70 0.38
C ILE A 395 -8.00 9.71 0.45
N MET A 396 -9.25 9.24 0.45
CA MET A 396 -10.44 10.10 0.43
C MET A 396 -10.61 10.88 1.72
N ALA A 397 -10.32 10.23 2.84
CA ALA A 397 -10.31 10.81 4.18
C ALA A 397 -9.12 11.76 4.39
N GLY A 398 -7.90 11.33 4.03
CA GLY A 398 -6.68 12.10 4.24
C GLY A 398 -6.52 13.28 3.28
N LYS A 399 -6.91 13.13 2.00
CA LYS A 399 -6.82 14.17 0.98
C LYS A 399 -8.13 14.94 0.83
N ARG A 400 -8.36 15.88 1.74
CA ARG A 400 -9.62 16.66 1.84
C ARG A 400 -9.97 17.42 0.55
N ASP A 401 -8.97 17.98 -0.12
CA ASP A 401 -9.14 18.72 -1.38
C ASP A 401 -9.46 17.84 -2.59
N MET A 402 -9.42 16.50 -2.44
CA MET A 402 -9.77 15.57 -3.50
C MET A 402 -11.29 15.40 -3.61
N THR A 403 -11.79 15.68 -4.80
CA THR A 403 -13.21 15.56 -5.18
C THR A 403 -13.48 14.22 -5.87
N LEU A 404 -14.77 13.91 -6.06
CA LEU A 404 -15.22 12.75 -6.82
C LEU A 404 -14.56 12.69 -8.21
N PHE A 405 -14.35 13.84 -8.86
CA PHE A 405 -13.74 13.94 -10.19
C PHE A 405 -12.27 13.51 -10.18
N GLY A 406 -11.54 13.84 -9.11
CA GLY A 406 -10.17 13.38 -8.94
C GLY A 406 -10.10 11.86 -8.80
N PHE A 407 -11.03 11.26 -8.03
CA PHE A 407 -11.12 9.81 -7.92
C PHE A 407 -11.48 9.15 -9.24
N ARG A 408 -12.44 9.73 -9.97
CA ARG A 408 -12.77 9.29 -11.33
C ARG A 408 -11.53 9.26 -12.21
N GLN A 409 -10.70 10.31 -12.17
CA GLN A 409 -9.49 10.35 -12.96
C GLN A 409 -8.47 9.27 -12.58
N LEU A 410 -8.31 8.95 -11.29
CA LEU A 410 -7.45 7.83 -10.85
C LEU A 410 -7.96 6.49 -11.37
N ILE A 411 -9.28 6.27 -11.29
CA ILE A 411 -9.96 5.07 -11.80
C ILE A 411 -9.72 4.94 -13.31
N GLU A 412 -9.88 6.01 -14.08
CA GLU A 412 -9.61 5.99 -15.52
C GLU A 412 -8.13 5.74 -15.83
N TRP A 413 -7.21 6.40 -15.12
CA TRP A 413 -5.77 6.20 -15.29
C TRP A 413 -5.35 4.77 -14.98
N SER A 414 -5.99 4.10 -14.02
CA SER A 414 -5.72 2.69 -13.75
C SER A 414 -6.02 1.81 -14.98
N ILE A 415 -7.06 2.13 -15.76
CA ILE A 415 -7.35 1.45 -17.03
C ILE A 415 -6.33 1.85 -18.11
N THR A 416 -6.10 3.16 -18.30
CA THR A 416 -5.19 3.69 -19.33
C THR A 416 -3.77 3.14 -19.20
N HIS A 417 -3.26 3.08 -17.97
CA HIS A 417 -1.89 2.69 -17.67
C HIS A 417 -1.72 1.20 -17.35
N SER A 418 -2.80 0.41 -17.44
CA SER A 418 -2.72 -1.05 -17.40
C SER A 418 -1.91 -1.63 -18.57
N CYS A 419 -1.58 -2.90 -18.44
CA CYS A 419 -0.93 -3.75 -19.43
C CYS A 419 -1.91 -4.46 -20.37
N MET A 420 -3.21 -4.15 -20.29
CA MET A 420 -4.18 -4.53 -21.33
C MET A 420 -3.75 -4.02 -22.71
N ASP A 421 -4.13 -4.75 -23.76
CA ASP A 421 -4.09 -4.24 -25.13
C ASP A 421 -5.15 -3.14 -25.32
N ASP A 422 -4.99 -2.35 -26.39
CA ASP A 422 -5.84 -1.18 -26.63
C ASP A 422 -7.30 -1.54 -26.91
N THR A 423 -7.56 -2.71 -27.51
CA THR A 423 -8.92 -3.19 -27.77
C THR A 423 -9.62 -3.51 -26.46
N LYS A 424 -8.95 -4.24 -25.57
CA LYS A 424 -9.45 -4.58 -24.24
C LYS A 424 -9.63 -3.33 -23.38
N LYS A 425 -8.69 -2.38 -23.39
CA LYS A 425 -8.83 -1.09 -22.68
C LYS A 425 -10.09 -0.35 -23.10
N LYS A 426 -10.34 -0.22 -24.41
CA LYS A 426 -11.54 0.45 -24.94
C LYS A 426 -12.83 -0.25 -24.47
N LYS A 427 -12.86 -1.58 -24.46
CA LYS A 427 -14.01 -2.35 -23.96
C LYS A 427 -14.24 -2.09 -22.47
N VAL A 428 -13.21 -2.27 -21.64
CA VAL A 428 -13.31 -2.08 -20.18
C VAL A 428 -13.70 -0.64 -19.84
N TYR A 429 -13.15 0.34 -20.55
CA TYR A 429 -13.50 1.75 -20.36
C TYR A 429 -14.99 2.01 -20.61
N ARG A 430 -15.57 1.50 -21.71
CA ARG A 430 -17.00 1.67 -22.01
C ARG A 430 -17.90 1.06 -20.94
N GLU A 431 -17.55 -0.12 -20.45
CA GLU A 431 -18.31 -0.80 -19.40
C GLU A 431 -18.17 -0.07 -18.05
N LEU A 432 -16.98 0.45 -17.74
CA LEU A 432 -16.73 1.27 -16.57
C LEU A 432 -17.56 2.56 -16.56
N GLU A 433 -17.82 3.18 -17.72
CA GLU A 433 -18.72 4.33 -17.81
C GLU A 433 -20.15 3.99 -17.35
N ALA A 434 -20.69 2.85 -17.80
CA ALA A 434 -22.02 2.42 -17.39
C ALA A 434 -22.09 2.14 -15.88
N ILE A 435 -21.08 1.48 -15.32
CA ILE A 435 -20.99 1.19 -13.88
C ILE A 435 -20.84 2.50 -13.08
N TRP A 436 -20.12 3.48 -13.61
CA TRP A 436 -19.94 4.77 -12.96
C TRP A 436 -21.22 5.59 -12.89
N VAL A 437 -22.00 5.63 -13.98
CA VAL A 437 -23.31 6.31 -14.00
C VAL A 437 -24.27 5.68 -12.98
N ASP A 438 -24.31 4.35 -12.90
CA ASP A 438 -25.07 3.62 -11.88
C ASP A 438 -24.60 3.96 -10.46
N PHE A 439 -23.27 4.00 -10.22
CA PHE A 439 -22.71 4.41 -8.94
C PHE A 439 -23.09 5.85 -8.55
N VAL A 440 -22.96 6.81 -9.47
CA VAL A 440 -23.34 8.22 -9.25
C VAL A 440 -24.81 8.34 -8.90
N THR A 441 -25.68 7.60 -9.60
CA THR A 441 -27.11 7.54 -9.31
C THR A 441 -27.36 7.00 -7.90
N LYS A 442 -26.73 5.88 -7.53
CA LYS A 442 -26.82 5.30 -6.18
C LYS A 442 -26.35 6.26 -5.09
N VAL A 443 -25.31 7.06 -5.35
CA VAL A 443 -24.82 8.08 -4.41
C VAL A 443 -25.88 9.17 -4.20
N LYS A 444 -26.48 9.67 -5.29
CA LYS A 444 -27.57 10.66 -5.23
C LYS A 444 -28.77 10.15 -4.43
N ASP A 445 -29.11 8.89 -4.61
CA ASP A 445 -30.28 8.27 -3.97
C ASP A 445 -29.99 7.76 -2.55
N GLY A 446 -28.75 7.88 -2.05
CA GLY A 446 -28.35 7.34 -0.74
C GLY A 446 -28.31 5.81 -0.67
N ALA A 447 -28.34 5.11 -1.81
CA ALA A 447 -28.53 3.66 -1.92
C ALA A 447 -27.23 2.84 -1.98
N PHE A 448 -26.07 3.45 -1.71
CA PHE A 448 -24.74 2.84 -1.86
C PHE A 448 -24.29 1.98 -0.65
N GLY A 449 -25.19 1.67 0.29
CA GLY A 449 -24.85 1.07 1.60
C GLY A 449 -25.63 -0.19 2.02
N GLY A 450 -26.19 -0.98 1.09
CA GLY A 450 -26.74 -2.34 1.30
C GLY A 450 -27.56 -2.61 2.59
N ARG A 451 -28.90 -2.57 2.47
CA ARG A 451 -29.97 -2.98 3.43
C ARG A 451 -29.82 -2.69 4.95
N ALA A 452 -30.67 -1.77 5.40
CA ALA A 452 -31.36 -1.66 6.69
C ALA A 452 -30.54 -1.35 7.96
N ALA A 453 -30.33 -0.06 8.23
CA ALA A 453 -30.63 0.44 9.57
C ALA A 453 -32.17 0.50 9.68
N GLY A 454 -32.73 -0.03 10.76
CA GLY A 454 -34.17 0.06 11.05
C GLY A 454 -34.67 1.51 11.15
N PRO A 455 -35.99 1.72 11.33
CA PRO A 455 -36.59 3.03 11.34
C PRO A 455 -36.20 3.80 12.62
N SER A 456 -35.00 4.38 12.66
CA SER A 456 -34.61 5.34 13.70
C SER A 456 -33.47 6.26 13.27
N SER A 457 -33.47 6.69 12.02
CA SER A 457 -32.79 7.92 11.64
C SER A 457 -33.58 8.54 10.50
N SER A 458 -34.24 9.65 10.79
CA SER A 458 -34.95 10.48 9.84
C SER A 458 -34.10 10.67 8.58
N PRO A 459 -34.71 10.67 7.37
CA PRO A 459 -33.97 11.05 6.17
C PRO A 459 -33.32 12.40 6.41
N VAL A 460 -32.03 12.53 6.05
CA VAL A 460 -31.36 13.84 6.04
C VAL A 460 -32.24 14.76 5.20
N PRO A 461 -32.82 15.83 5.76
CA PRO A 461 -33.71 16.69 5.00
C PRO A 461 -32.85 17.42 3.96
N VAL A 462 -33.10 17.10 2.70
CA VAL A 462 -32.68 17.94 1.57
C VAL A 462 -33.55 19.18 1.63
N VAL A 463 -33.14 20.17 2.43
CA VAL A 463 -33.75 21.50 2.37
C VAL A 463 -33.13 22.19 1.15
N ALA A 464 -33.86 22.18 0.05
CA ALA A 464 -33.64 23.12 -1.04
C ALA A 464 -34.07 24.51 -0.55
N GLU A 465 -33.15 25.29 0.00
CA GLU A 465 -33.39 26.72 0.15
C GLU A 465 -33.09 27.42 -1.19
N PRO A 466 -34.01 28.23 -1.73
CA PRO A 466 -33.75 28.98 -2.95
C PRO A 466 -32.76 30.11 -2.64
N LEU A 467 -31.57 30.03 -3.25
CA LEU A 467 -30.62 31.14 -3.30
C LEU A 467 -31.27 32.31 -4.06
N LEU A 468 -31.72 33.33 -3.32
CA LEU A 468 -32.11 34.62 -3.87
C LEU A 468 -30.84 35.33 -4.37
N VAL A 469 -30.53 35.18 -5.66
CA VAL A 469 -29.45 35.93 -6.32
C VAL A 469 -29.95 37.35 -6.57
N VAL A 470 -29.53 38.30 -5.72
CA VAL A 470 -29.70 39.72 -6.02
C VAL A 470 -28.64 40.14 -7.04
N VAL A 471 -29.06 40.29 -8.28
CA VAL A 471 -28.25 40.86 -9.36
C VAL A 471 -28.20 42.38 -9.17
N VAL A 472 -27.03 42.94 -8.87
CA VAL A 472 -26.79 44.39 -8.92
C VAL A 472 -26.13 44.72 -10.27
N PRO A 473 -26.72 45.59 -11.11
CA PRO A 473 -26.18 45.93 -12.42
C PRO A 473 -24.95 46.85 -12.33
N PRO A 474 -24.09 46.90 -13.36
CA PRO A 474 -22.83 47.63 -13.32
C PRO A 474 -23.05 49.13 -13.55
N MET A 475 -22.51 49.98 -12.68
CA MET A 475 -22.31 51.41 -13.00
C MET A 475 -20.84 51.70 -13.26
N ALA A 476 -20.61 52.50 -14.30
CA ALA A 476 -19.33 52.77 -14.93
C ALA A 476 -18.61 54.00 -14.35
N ALA A 477 -17.27 53.90 -14.31
CA ALA A 477 -16.22 54.95 -14.27
C ALA A 477 -16.20 55.90 -13.03
N SER A 478 -15.08 56.39 -12.49
CA SER A 478 -13.71 56.55 -12.97
C SER A 478 -12.69 56.65 -11.81
N SER A 479 -11.42 56.37 -12.14
CA SER A 479 -10.17 56.92 -11.57
C SER A 479 -9.87 56.87 -10.05
N SER A 480 -8.76 56.15 -9.78
CA SER A 480 -7.73 56.35 -8.76
C SER A 480 -8.00 55.97 -7.30
N ASN A 481 -7.30 54.90 -6.91
CA ASN A 481 -6.86 54.46 -5.59
C ASN A 481 -7.86 53.74 -4.66
N LEU A 482 -7.42 52.54 -4.27
CA LEU A 482 -8.17 51.44 -3.69
C LEU A 482 -7.84 51.29 -2.19
N ARG A 483 -8.86 50.83 -1.43
CA ARG A 483 -8.88 50.21 -0.08
C ARG A 483 -9.11 51.22 1.06
N LEU A 484 -10.24 51.22 1.77
CA LEU A 484 -10.78 50.13 2.61
C LEU A 484 -12.23 50.52 3.02
N LEU A 485 -13.24 49.68 2.77
CA LEU A 485 -14.60 49.87 3.29
C LEU A 485 -14.91 48.81 4.34
N VAL A 486 -15.71 49.23 5.32
CA VAL A 486 -15.94 48.70 6.66
C VAL A 486 -17.39 48.16 6.78
N LEU A 487 -17.56 47.09 7.59
CA LEU A 487 -18.77 46.59 8.29
C LEU A 487 -19.96 46.08 7.45
N VAL A 488 -20.81 45.12 7.86
CA VAL A 488 -21.60 45.04 9.11
C VAL A 488 -21.90 43.58 9.50
N LEU A 489 -21.73 43.27 10.79
CA LEU A 489 -22.25 42.09 11.52
C LEU A 489 -23.73 42.30 11.85
N VAL A 490 -24.58 41.29 11.66
CA VAL A 490 -25.91 41.22 12.29
C VAL A 490 -25.95 39.98 13.20
N LEU A 491 -26.03 40.28 14.50
CA LEU A 491 -26.34 39.37 15.60
C LEU A 491 -27.84 39.07 15.62
N GLY A 492 -28.21 37.82 15.85
CA GLY A 492 -29.56 37.40 16.21
C GLY A 492 -29.53 36.50 17.45
N PHE A 493 -29.58 37.10 18.63
CA PHE A 493 -29.79 36.40 19.90
C PHE A 493 -31.29 36.25 20.18
N GLY A 494 -31.76 35.01 20.29
CA GLY A 494 -33.07 34.67 20.84
C GLY A 494 -33.01 34.50 22.36
N LEU A 495 -33.92 35.18 23.05
CA LEU A 495 -34.11 35.20 24.50
C LEU A 495 -34.53 33.83 25.07
N LEU A 496 -33.92 33.41 26.19
CA LEU A 496 -34.50 32.45 27.14
C LEU A 496 -34.19 32.90 28.58
N PRO A 497 -35.14 32.78 29.54
CA PRO A 497 -35.06 33.43 30.84
C PRO A 497 -34.35 32.58 31.91
N VAL A 498 -33.81 33.30 32.90
CA VAL A 498 -33.15 32.80 34.11
C VAL A 498 -34.16 32.20 35.08
N GLY A 499 -33.86 31.02 35.64
CA GLY A 499 -34.59 30.49 36.80
C GLY A 499 -34.11 29.14 37.33
N LEU A 500 -33.42 29.23 38.48
CA LEU A 500 -33.43 28.31 39.63
C LEU A 500 -32.18 27.45 39.92
N LEU A 501 -31.42 27.95 40.90
CA LEU A 501 -30.42 27.26 41.71
C LEU A 501 -31.00 25.98 42.35
N ARG A 502 -30.22 24.89 42.36
CA ARG A 502 -30.22 23.93 43.47
C ARG A 502 -28.79 23.56 43.86
N MET A 503 -28.58 23.64 45.17
CA MET A 503 -27.33 23.41 45.90
C MET A 503 -26.88 21.96 45.85
N LEU A 504 -25.56 21.74 45.75
CA LEU A 504 -24.88 20.52 46.18
C LEU A 504 -23.92 20.88 47.32
N PRO A 505 -23.81 20.06 48.39
CA PRO A 505 -22.88 20.33 49.48
C PRO A 505 -21.45 19.79 49.21
N GLN A 506 -20.53 20.44 49.91
CA GLN A 506 -19.07 20.42 49.91
C GLN A 506 -18.41 19.10 50.39
N VAL A 507 -17.28 18.66 49.76
CA VAL A 507 -15.85 18.68 50.28
C VAL A 507 -15.52 17.53 51.27
N THR A 508 -14.40 16.76 51.30
CA THR A 508 -13.07 16.54 50.62
C THR A 508 -12.41 15.31 51.34
N PRO A 509 -11.07 14.98 51.31
CA PRO A 509 -9.97 15.12 50.31
C PRO A 509 -9.13 13.82 50.11
N ARG A 510 -8.29 13.74 49.05
CA ARG A 510 -6.81 13.66 49.18
C ARG A 510 -6.01 13.57 47.86
N ARG A 511 -5.02 14.49 47.80
CA ARG A 511 -3.70 14.52 47.12
C ARG A 511 -3.61 14.65 45.59
N ALA A 512 -3.21 15.85 45.18
CA ALA A 512 -2.71 16.25 43.87
C ALA A 512 -1.21 16.59 43.90
N ARG A 513 -0.54 16.43 42.74
CA ARG A 513 0.56 17.27 42.22
C ARG A 513 0.43 17.37 40.68
N PRO A 514 0.89 18.45 40.03
CA PRO A 514 0.14 19.14 38.97
C PRO A 514 0.69 18.92 37.54
N PRO A 515 -0.08 19.23 36.48
CA PRO A 515 0.46 19.45 35.13
C PRO A 515 0.75 20.94 34.89
N VAL A 516 1.90 21.21 34.27
CA VAL A 516 2.30 22.54 33.80
C VAL A 516 1.67 22.81 32.44
N VAL A 517 0.86 23.86 32.40
CA VAL A 517 0.35 24.54 31.21
C VAL A 517 1.50 25.32 30.57
N GLN A 518 1.75 25.16 29.27
CA GLN A 518 2.53 26.13 28.52
C GLN A 518 1.73 26.72 27.37
N LEU A 519 1.57 28.03 27.51
CA LEU A 519 0.84 29.00 26.73
C LEU A 519 1.54 29.26 25.38
N VAL A 520 0.78 29.19 24.29
CA VAL A 520 1.18 29.75 22.99
C VAL A 520 1.01 31.25 23.07
N LEU A 521 2.10 32.02 22.97
CA LEU A 521 2.06 33.47 22.77
C LEU A 521 2.68 33.82 21.42
N GLN A 522 1.82 34.20 20.47
CA GLN A 522 2.20 35.00 19.31
C GLN A 522 2.41 36.45 19.77
N VAL A 523 3.53 37.07 19.40
CA VAL A 523 3.66 38.52 19.31
C VAL A 523 4.32 38.85 17.97
N ALA A 524 3.64 39.69 17.20
CA ALA A 524 4.15 40.36 16.02
C ALA A 524 4.36 41.85 16.31
N LEU A 525 5.21 42.45 15.47
CA LEU A 525 5.42 43.89 15.17
C LEU A 525 6.50 44.67 15.94
N GLY A 526 7.37 45.30 15.14
CA GLY A 526 8.29 46.35 15.54
C GLY A 526 9.33 46.70 14.47
N LEU A 527 8.91 47.24 13.32
CA LEU A 527 9.79 47.98 12.41
C LEU A 527 10.02 49.38 12.99
N ALA A 528 11.27 49.74 13.28
CA ALA A 528 11.71 51.13 13.42
C ALA A 528 13.16 51.27 12.93
N ALA A 529 13.38 52.31 12.13
CA ALA A 529 14.59 52.61 11.37
C ALA A 529 15.76 53.12 12.23
N GLY A 530 17.00 52.99 11.73
CA GLY A 530 18.10 53.83 12.21
C GLY A 530 19.54 53.41 11.89
N ARG A 531 20.05 53.89 10.74
CA ARG A 531 21.42 54.39 10.46
C ARG A 531 22.65 53.45 10.48
N LEU A 532 23.30 53.47 9.29
CA LEU A 532 24.74 53.50 8.97
C LEU A 532 25.74 53.33 10.12
N VAL A 533 26.70 52.40 9.97
CA VAL A 533 28.15 52.69 9.84
C VAL A 533 28.82 51.59 8.99
N ARG A 534 29.60 52.02 7.99
CA ARG A 534 30.58 51.23 7.23
C ARG A 534 31.84 51.03 8.07
N THR A 535 32.43 49.84 8.09
CA THR A 535 33.89 49.64 8.04
C THR A 535 34.22 48.23 7.52
N ALA A 536 35.13 48.17 6.55
CA ALA A 536 35.65 46.98 5.88
C ALA A 536 36.94 46.46 6.63
N PRO A 537 37.68 45.44 6.14
CA PRO A 537 38.20 44.32 6.94
C PRO A 537 39.72 44.38 7.19
N PRO A 538 40.32 43.30 7.74
CA PRO A 538 41.57 42.84 7.15
C PRO A 538 41.66 41.33 6.87
N LYS A 539 42.57 41.03 5.95
CA LYS A 539 43.00 39.74 5.38
C LYS A 539 44.05 39.05 6.26
N ALA A 540 44.24 37.75 5.96
CA ALA A 540 45.37 36.82 6.19
C ALA A 540 44.86 35.59 6.97
N GLY A 541 44.98 34.34 6.50
CA GLY A 541 46.02 33.75 5.68
C GLY A 541 46.79 32.77 6.54
N VAL A 542 46.30 31.53 6.70
CA VAL A 542 47.08 30.40 7.22
C VAL A 542 46.71 29.12 6.47
N VAL A 543 47.74 28.54 5.88
CA VAL A 543 47.83 27.25 5.19
C VAL A 543 47.87 26.14 6.23
N VAL A 544 47.07 25.08 6.06
CA VAL A 544 47.34 23.76 6.66
C VAL A 544 47.10 22.69 5.61
N VAL A 545 48.18 22.02 5.21
CA VAL A 545 48.27 20.83 4.36
C VAL A 545 48.57 19.64 5.27
N LEU A 546 47.82 18.53 5.14
CA LEU A 546 48.19 17.12 5.44
C LEU A 546 46.89 16.30 5.53
N GLY A 547 46.65 15.17 4.85
CA GLY A 547 47.46 14.42 3.90
C GLY A 547 46.58 13.32 3.25
N LEU A 548 46.78 13.11 1.95
CA LEU A 548 46.29 11.95 1.19
C LEU A 548 47.26 10.78 1.39
N ARG A 549 46.75 9.58 1.68
CA ARG A 549 47.48 8.33 1.47
C ARG A 549 46.98 7.65 0.21
N LEU A 550 47.88 7.59 -0.78
CA LEU A 550 47.87 6.70 -1.92
C LEU A 550 48.12 5.25 -1.47
N VAL A 551 47.44 4.29 -2.08
CA VAL A 551 48.08 3.05 -2.57
C VAL A 551 47.56 2.80 -3.98
N ALA A 552 48.48 2.83 -4.94
CA ALA A 552 48.29 2.44 -6.33
C ALA A 552 49.17 1.21 -6.59
N LEU A 553 48.69 0.23 -7.37
CA LEU A 553 49.43 -0.51 -8.40
C LEU A 553 48.64 -1.74 -8.90
N LEU A 554 48.17 -1.70 -10.15
CA LEU A 554 48.77 -2.41 -11.30
C LEU A 554 47.98 -2.12 -12.60
N LEU A 555 48.68 -1.56 -13.59
CA LEU A 555 48.29 -1.40 -15.01
C LEU A 555 48.84 -2.60 -15.80
N ARG A 556 48.28 -3.07 -16.94
CA ARG A 556 48.43 -2.49 -18.30
C ARG A 556 47.72 -3.33 -19.41
N PRO A 557 47.62 -2.82 -20.67
CA PRO A 557 46.44 -2.91 -21.57
C PRO A 557 46.71 -3.62 -22.92
N THR A 558 45.69 -3.68 -23.79
CA THR A 558 45.87 -3.68 -25.27
C THR A 558 44.93 -2.67 -25.94
N ALA A 559 45.44 -2.02 -26.99
CA ALA A 559 44.91 -0.84 -27.64
C ALA A 559 44.46 -1.11 -29.09
N SER A 560 43.47 -0.34 -29.58
CA SER A 560 43.35 0.13 -30.96
C SER A 560 42.25 1.22 -31.01
N SER A 561 42.64 2.49 -30.97
CA SER A 561 42.74 3.42 -32.12
C SER A 561 41.39 3.92 -32.67
N LEU A 562 41.02 5.15 -32.30
CA LEU A 562 40.64 6.21 -33.25
C LEU A 562 40.67 7.56 -32.53
N LYS A 563 41.52 8.45 -33.03
CA LYS A 563 41.62 9.87 -32.66
C LYS A 563 40.38 10.60 -33.20
N MET A 564 39.82 11.52 -32.42
CA MET A 564 39.48 12.86 -32.90
C MET A 564 39.27 13.83 -31.72
N GLU A 565 40.14 14.85 -31.74
CA GLU A 565 39.98 16.25 -31.33
C GLU A 565 39.41 16.63 -29.96
N GLN A 566 40.23 17.43 -29.26
CA GLN A 566 39.91 18.22 -28.09
C GLN A 566 38.93 19.34 -28.46
N GLU A 567 37.80 19.41 -27.76
CA GLU A 567 37.26 20.69 -27.33
C GLU A 567 37.09 20.67 -25.81
N SER A 568 37.88 21.54 -25.18
CA SER A 568 37.89 21.84 -23.76
C SER A 568 36.62 22.57 -23.35
N GLY A 569 35.80 21.95 -22.50
CA GLY A 569 34.61 22.62 -21.97
C GLY A 569 33.83 21.84 -20.92
N LEU A 570 34.48 21.07 -20.03
CA LEU A 570 33.80 20.38 -18.93
C LEU A 570 34.74 20.17 -17.74
N LEU A 571 35.08 21.26 -17.06
CA LEU A 571 35.62 21.20 -15.70
C LEU A 571 34.67 22.02 -14.82
N GLY A 572 33.65 21.34 -14.30
CA GLY A 572 32.65 21.96 -13.41
C GLY A 572 31.27 21.29 -13.35
N MET A 573 31.05 20.12 -13.96
CA MET A 573 29.77 19.42 -13.82
C MET A 573 29.74 18.55 -12.56
N SER A 574 28.68 18.71 -11.77
CA SER A 574 28.31 17.76 -10.72
C SER A 574 27.95 16.39 -11.32
N ASP A 575 28.11 15.29 -10.57
CA ASP A 575 27.78 13.91 -11.02
C ASP A 575 26.35 13.81 -11.60
N LEU A 576 25.43 14.64 -11.11
CA LEU A 576 24.06 14.73 -11.62
C LEU A 576 23.98 15.33 -13.04
N GLU A 577 24.76 16.37 -13.32
CA GLU A 577 24.78 17.02 -14.64
C GLU A 577 25.44 16.12 -15.70
N ALA A 578 26.50 15.40 -15.32
CA ALA A 578 27.12 14.39 -16.18
C ALA A 578 26.15 13.23 -16.50
N ARG A 579 25.33 12.81 -15.53
CA ARG A 579 24.31 11.77 -15.72
C ARG A 579 23.12 12.25 -16.55
N VAL A 580 22.72 13.51 -16.43
CA VAL A 580 21.68 14.12 -17.29
C VAL A 580 22.18 14.22 -18.73
N ALA A 581 23.43 14.64 -18.95
CA ALA A 581 24.05 14.68 -20.26
C ALA A 581 24.17 13.29 -20.90
N LEU A 582 24.52 12.25 -20.11
CA LEU A 582 24.49 10.86 -20.58
C LEU A 582 23.07 10.42 -20.96
N MET A 583 22.06 10.86 -20.22
CA MET A 583 20.64 10.60 -20.52
C MET A 583 20.20 11.23 -21.84
N GLU A 584 20.65 12.44 -22.16
CA GLU A 584 20.35 13.11 -23.42
C GLU A 584 21.04 12.42 -24.61
N THR A 585 22.28 11.96 -24.43
CA THR A 585 23.03 11.23 -25.47
C THR A 585 22.42 9.87 -25.78
N LEU A 586 22.06 9.08 -24.77
CA LEU A 586 21.43 7.76 -24.97
C LEU A 586 20.04 7.84 -25.60
N ASN A 587 19.31 8.96 -25.41
CA ASN A 587 18.01 9.17 -26.06
C ASN A 587 18.15 9.60 -27.54
N LYS A 588 19.27 10.20 -27.96
CA LYS A 588 19.51 10.56 -29.37
C LYS A 588 19.89 9.36 -30.24
N GLU A 589 20.51 8.32 -29.66
CA GLU A 589 20.95 7.13 -30.40
C GLU A 589 19.84 6.06 -30.61
N ARG A 590 18.61 6.30 -30.14
CA ARG A 590 17.48 5.36 -30.25
C ARG A 590 16.29 5.88 -31.07
N GLY A 591 16.55 6.81 -32.00
CA GLY A 591 15.58 7.23 -33.02
C GLY A 591 15.35 6.16 -34.06
#